data_AF-A0A955XT43-F1
#
_entry.id   AF-A0A955XT43-F1
#
_cell.length_a   1.000
_cell.length_b   1.000
_cell.length_c   1.000
_cell.angle_alpha   90.00
_cell.angle_beta   90.00
_cell.angle_gamma   90.00
#
_symmetry.space_group_name_H-M   'P 1'
#
loop_
_entity.id
_entity.type
_entity.pdbx_description
1 polymer ?
#
loop_
_entity_poly.entity_id
_entity_poly.type
_entity_poly.pdbx_seq_one_letter_code
_entity_poly.pdbx_strand_id
1 'polypeptide(L)'
;MDGTAYIGLGSNMGDRLANLQGACRLLREDGTKILASSALYQSDPMYLNDQPAFLNGVIAIRYTGSPHDLLAGLLAHERTLGRVRSVPNGPRTIDLDVVLLGAEGEMVVDSPELAVPHPLMTERPFVLTPLAEIAGELVHPVLGKTISTLSLECGSEGIQFYCQPSWVSGDT
;
A
#
# COMPACT_ATOMS: atom_id res chain seq x y z
N MET A 1 -13.88 6.65 -13.65
CA MET A 1 -13.28 5.49 -14.34
C MET A 1 -13.52 4.26 -13.49
N ASP A 2 -13.40 3.06 -14.06
CA ASP A 2 -13.41 1.80 -13.31
C ASP A 2 -12.05 1.12 -13.56
N GLY A 3 -11.39 0.65 -12.51
CA GLY A 3 -10.03 0.11 -12.63
C GLY A 3 -9.52 -0.51 -11.35
N THR A 4 -8.25 -0.93 -11.40
CA THR A 4 -7.55 -1.49 -10.25
C THR A 4 -6.63 -0.42 -9.65
N ALA A 5 -6.58 -0.37 -8.32
CA ALA A 5 -5.60 0.40 -7.57
C ALA A 5 -4.81 -0.54 -6.66
N TYR A 6 -3.49 -0.33 -6.61
CA TYR A 6 -2.60 -1.05 -5.72
C TYR A 6 -2.23 -0.14 -4.57
N ILE A 7 -2.71 -0.47 -3.38
CA ILE A 7 -2.59 0.36 -2.19
C ILE A 7 -1.56 -0.25 -1.25
N GLY A 8 -0.51 0.51 -0.96
CA GLY A 8 0.44 0.19 0.10
C GLY A 8 -0.20 0.46 1.46
N LEU A 9 -0.07 -0.51 2.37
CA LEU A 9 -0.54 -0.42 3.74
C LEU A 9 0.68 -0.34 4.65
N GLY A 10 0.67 0.55 5.65
CA GLY A 10 1.75 0.67 6.63
C GLY A 10 1.25 1.04 8.02
N SER A 11 1.80 0.40 9.07
CA SER A 11 1.46 0.72 10.46
C SER A 11 2.61 0.40 11.40
N ASN A 12 2.97 1.33 12.30
CA ASN A 12 3.97 1.08 13.34
C ASN A 12 3.54 1.52 14.76
N MET A 13 2.30 1.97 14.96
CA MET A 13 1.79 2.35 16.28
C MET A 13 0.62 1.49 16.74
N GLY A 14 0.55 1.25 18.05
CA GLY A 14 -0.54 0.50 18.68
C GLY A 14 -0.59 -0.95 18.21
N ASP A 15 -1.80 -1.48 18.05
CA ASP A 15 -2.00 -2.80 17.45
C ASP A 15 -1.89 -2.70 15.91
N ARG A 16 -0.66 -2.91 15.41
CA ARG A 16 -0.34 -2.73 14.00
C ARG A 16 -1.20 -3.60 13.09
N LEU A 17 -1.46 -4.85 13.48
CA LEU A 17 -2.25 -5.80 12.72
C LEU A 17 -3.74 -5.38 12.71
N ALA A 18 -4.28 -5.01 13.87
CA ALA A 18 -5.67 -4.56 13.96
C ALA A 18 -5.91 -3.27 13.16
N ASN A 19 -4.92 -2.36 13.07
CA ASN A 19 -5.04 -1.16 12.25
C ASN A 19 -5.12 -1.49 10.75
N LEU A 20 -4.26 -2.39 10.25
CA LEU A 20 -4.28 -2.85 8.86
C LEU A 20 -5.60 -3.58 8.53
N GLN A 21 -6.07 -4.43 9.45
CA GLN A 21 -7.38 -5.08 9.36
C GLN A 21 -8.52 -4.06 9.33
N GLY A 22 -8.44 -3.03 10.19
CA GLY A 22 -9.40 -1.93 10.25
C GLY A 22 -9.49 -1.17 8.94
N ALA A 23 -8.35 -0.87 8.31
CA ALA A 23 -8.32 -0.21 6.99
C ALA A 23 -9.01 -1.04 5.92
N CYS A 24 -8.70 -2.34 5.86
CA CYS A 24 -9.34 -3.25 4.91
C CYS A 24 -10.85 -3.42 5.17
N ARG A 25 -11.28 -3.37 6.45
CA ARG A 25 -12.70 -3.41 6.81
C ARG A 25 -13.43 -2.15 6.37
N LEU A 26 -12.89 -0.96 6.66
CA LEU A 26 -13.50 0.31 6.24
C LEU A 26 -13.68 0.39 4.72
N LEU A 27 -12.66 -0.05 3.96
CA LEU A 27 -12.77 -0.11 2.50
C LEU A 27 -13.96 -0.97 2.06
N ARG A 28 -14.16 -2.14 2.68
CA ARG A 28 -15.31 -3.01 2.37
C ARG A 28 -16.65 -2.41 2.77
N GLU A 29 -16.71 -1.74 3.92
CA GLU A 29 -17.92 -1.07 4.40
C GLU A 29 -18.36 0.05 3.43
N ASP A 30 -17.39 0.72 2.79
CA ASP A 30 -17.62 1.70 1.72
C ASP A 30 -17.92 1.06 0.35
N GLY A 31 -18.10 -0.27 0.30
CA GLY A 31 -18.39 -1.02 -0.92
C GLY A 31 -17.17 -1.26 -1.83
N THR A 32 -15.97 -0.92 -1.38
CA THR A 32 -14.74 -1.18 -2.14
C THR A 32 -14.45 -2.68 -2.17
N LYS A 33 -14.26 -3.22 -3.37
CA LYS A 33 -13.90 -4.63 -3.55
C LYS A 33 -12.39 -4.80 -3.47
N ILE A 34 -11.91 -5.47 -2.43
CA ILE A 34 -10.53 -5.97 -2.36
C ILE A 34 -10.41 -7.20 -3.27
N LEU A 35 -9.54 -7.11 -4.27
CA LEU A 35 -9.30 -8.13 -5.30
C LEU A 35 -8.20 -9.11 -4.89
N ALA A 36 -7.16 -8.61 -4.20
CA ALA A 36 -6.04 -9.40 -3.69
C ALA A 36 -5.39 -8.70 -2.48
N SER A 37 -4.65 -9.45 -1.67
CA SER A 37 -3.72 -8.92 -0.66
C SER A 37 -2.46 -9.74 -0.69
N SER A 38 -1.32 -9.09 -0.51
CA SER A 38 -0.06 -9.75 -0.20
C SER A 38 -0.08 -10.30 1.23
N ALA A 39 0.96 -11.06 1.56
CA ALA A 39 1.39 -11.24 2.95
C ALA A 39 1.71 -9.90 3.62
N LEU A 40 1.76 -9.92 4.95
CA LEU A 40 2.32 -8.83 5.73
C LEU A 40 3.80 -9.07 6.00
N TYR A 41 4.55 -7.97 5.94
CA TYR A 41 5.99 -7.95 6.19
C TYR A 41 6.31 -6.96 7.30
N GLN A 42 7.15 -7.36 8.24
CA GLN A 42 7.76 -6.44 9.18
C GLN A 42 8.97 -5.77 8.53
N SER A 43 9.13 -4.46 8.74
CA SER A 43 10.34 -3.74 8.32
C SER A 43 10.79 -2.73 9.36
N ASP A 44 12.09 -2.45 9.36
CA ASP A 44 12.63 -1.32 10.11
C ASP A 44 12.21 0.02 9.46
N PRO A 45 12.18 1.13 10.22
CA PRO A 45 11.92 2.45 9.68
C PRO A 45 13.02 2.89 8.71
N MET A 46 12.64 3.45 7.55
CA MET A 46 13.61 3.82 6.51
C MET A 46 14.21 5.22 6.66
N TYR A 47 13.43 6.22 7.12
CA TYR A 47 13.85 7.64 7.05
C TYR A 47 14.06 8.30 8.41
N LEU A 48 13.27 7.91 9.42
CA LEU A 48 13.41 8.40 10.78
C LEU A 48 13.71 7.20 11.67
N ASN A 49 14.93 7.17 12.20
CA ASN A 49 15.37 6.14 13.14
C ASN A 49 14.72 6.35 14.52
N ASP A 50 14.88 5.38 15.41
CA ASP A 50 14.32 5.41 16.79
C ASP A 50 12.79 5.46 16.84
N GLN A 51 12.14 4.67 16.00
CA GLN A 51 10.70 4.39 16.07
C GLN A 51 10.41 2.90 15.94
N PRO A 52 9.22 2.41 16.34
CA PRO A 52 8.89 1.00 16.22
C PRO A 52 8.90 0.53 14.76
N ALA A 53 9.19 -0.75 14.57
CA ALA A 53 9.10 -1.41 13.28
C ALA A 53 7.69 -1.31 12.67
N PHE A 54 7.63 -1.25 11.34
CA PHE A 54 6.39 -1.24 10.59
C PHE A 54 5.90 -2.66 10.30
N LEU A 55 4.59 -2.83 10.22
CA LEU A 55 3.98 -3.86 9.39
C LEU A 55 3.54 -3.21 8.09
N ASN A 56 3.90 -3.83 6.96
CA ASN A 56 3.59 -3.36 5.62
C ASN A 56 2.94 -4.48 4.79
N GLY A 57 2.14 -4.09 3.80
CA GLY A 57 1.57 -4.99 2.82
C GLY A 57 1.01 -4.21 1.64
N VAL A 58 0.51 -4.91 0.62
CA VAL A 58 -0.16 -4.28 -0.53
C VAL A 58 -1.47 -5.00 -0.79
N ILE A 59 -2.52 -4.24 -1.06
CA ILE A 59 -3.80 -4.75 -1.55
C ILE A 59 -4.08 -4.24 -2.95
N ALA A 60 -4.71 -5.08 -3.78
CA ALA A 60 -5.33 -4.66 -5.02
C ALA A 60 -6.81 -4.42 -4.75
N ILE A 61 -7.34 -3.26 -5.13
CA ILE A 61 -8.76 -2.92 -4.98
C ILE A 61 -9.36 -2.53 -6.32
N ARG A 62 -10.65 -2.82 -6.51
CA ARG A 62 -11.42 -2.16 -7.56
C ARG A 62 -11.81 -0.78 -7.06
N TYR A 63 -11.51 0.25 -7.83
CA TYR A 63 -11.93 1.60 -7.53
C TYR A 63 -12.83 2.14 -8.64
N THR A 64 -13.71 3.06 -8.27
CA THR A 64 -14.50 3.85 -9.21
C THR A 64 -14.29 5.33 -8.91
N GLY A 65 -14.39 6.18 -9.94
CA GLY A 65 -14.18 7.63 -9.80
C GLY A 65 -12.84 8.09 -10.38
N SER A 66 -12.32 9.20 -9.85
CA SER A 66 -11.01 9.75 -10.21
C SER A 66 -9.91 9.28 -9.24
N PRO A 67 -8.62 9.34 -9.65
CA PRO A 67 -7.50 9.10 -8.73
C PRO A 67 -7.54 9.98 -7.47
N HIS A 68 -8.00 11.22 -7.60
CA HIS A 68 -8.14 12.16 -6.49
C HIS A 68 -9.28 11.79 -5.54
N ASP A 69 -10.40 11.24 -6.05
CA ASP A 69 -11.48 10.72 -5.19
C ASP A 69 -11.01 9.52 -4.37
N LEU A 70 -10.25 8.62 -5.01
CA LEU A 70 -9.62 7.49 -4.32
C LEU A 70 -8.69 7.98 -3.20
N LEU A 71 -7.78 8.91 -3.52
CA LEU A 71 -6.87 9.49 -2.51
C LEU A 71 -7.65 10.11 -1.34
N ALA A 72 -8.69 10.90 -1.63
CA ALA A 72 -9.52 11.51 -0.61
C ALA A 72 -10.21 10.47 0.30
N GLY A 73 -10.69 9.37 -0.27
CA GLY A 73 -11.26 8.23 0.45
C GLY A 73 -10.25 7.56 1.37
N LEU A 74 -9.05 7.24 0.87
CA LEU A 74 -7.98 6.65 1.67
C LEU A 74 -7.57 7.55 2.84
N LEU A 75 -7.39 8.85 2.58
CA LEU A 75 -7.10 9.84 3.62
C LEU A 75 -8.21 9.94 4.67
N ALA A 76 -9.48 9.73 4.28
CA ALA A 76 -10.59 9.67 5.23
C ALA A 76 -10.51 8.43 6.13
N HIS A 77 -10.14 7.28 5.58
CA HIS A 77 -9.97 6.04 6.35
C HIS A 77 -8.82 6.17 7.36
N GLU A 78 -7.70 6.76 6.94
CA GLU A 78 -6.60 7.07 7.85
C GLU A 78 -7.04 7.91 9.05
N ARG A 79 -7.82 8.98 8.79
CA ARG A 79 -8.37 9.83 9.85
C ARG A 79 -9.27 9.06 10.79
N THR A 80 -10.16 8.21 10.26
CA THR A 80 -11.05 7.35 11.06
C THR A 80 -10.26 6.38 11.95
N LEU A 81 -9.11 5.90 11.49
CA LEU A 81 -8.20 5.03 12.23
C LEU A 81 -7.16 5.79 13.08
N GLY A 82 -7.39 7.09 13.32
CA GLY A 82 -6.61 7.88 14.26
C GLY A 82 -5.25 8.33 13.75
N ARG A 83 -5.02 8.39 12.43
CA ARG A 83 -3.77 8.91 11.88
C ARG A 83 -3.62 10.41 12.20
N VAL A 84 -2.58 10.74 12.96
CA VAL A 84 -2.16 12.13 13.22
C VAL A 84 -0.83 12.40 12.51
N ARG A 85 -0.77 13.49 11.74
CA ARG A 85 0.44 13.94 11.03
C ARG A 85 1.17 15.00 11.85
N SER A 86 1.90 14.59 12.89
CA SER A 86 2.65 15.49 13.79
C SER A 86 4.11 15.67 13.39
N VAL A 87 4.77 14.61 12.93
CA VAL A 87 6.20 14.60 12.57
C VAL A 87 6.37 13.99 11.17
N PRO A 88 7.09 14.66 10.24
CA PRO A 88 7.42 14.09 8.93
C PRO A 88 8.12 12.72 9.09
N ASN A 89 7.70 11.71 8.32
CA ASN A 89 8.19 10.33 8.40
C ASN A 89 8.09 9.67 9.78
N GLY A 90 7.31 10.25 10.69
CA GLY A 90 7.15 9.75 12.05
C GLY A 90 6.20 8.55 12.18
N PRO A 91 6.05 8.08 13.42
CA PRO A 91 5.15 6.98 13.75
C PRO A 91 3.71 7.24 13.31
N ARG A 92 3.00 6.17 12.98
CA ARG A 92 1.64 6.19 12.45
C ARG A 92 0.81 4.96 12.79
N THR A 93 -0.46 5.21 13.10
CA THR A 93 -1.45 4.15 13.29
C THR A 93 -1.74 3.44 11.97
N ILE A 94 -1.85 4.19 10.88
CA ILE A 94 -2.04 3.65 9.53
C ILE A 94 -1.52 4.65 8.49
N ASP A 95 -1.09 4.13 7.36
CA ASP A 95 -0.63 4.82 6.16
C ASP A 95 -1.21 4.06 4.96
N LEU A 96 -1.89 4.77 4.06
CA LEU A 96 -2.50 4.20 2.85
C LEU A 96 -2.00 4.95 1.61
N ASP A 97 -1.04 4.36 0.90
CA ASP A 97 -0.41 4.97 -0.26
C ASP A 97 -0.93 4.38 -1.57
N VAL A 98 -1.28 5.23 -2.54
CA VAL A 98 -1.57 4.77 -3.91
C VAL A 98 -0.26 4.47 -4.62
N VAL A 99 0.03 3.20 -4.88
CA VAL A 99 1.31 2.75 -5.47
C VAL A 99 1.23 2.70 -7.00
N LEU A 100 0.20 2.04 -7.54
CA LEU A 100 -0.08 1.94 -8.97
C LEU A 100 -1.59 2.08 -9.22
N LEU A 101 -1.94 2.56 -10.41
CA LEU A 101 -3.32 2.71 -10.88
C LEU A 101 -3.46 2.23 -12.32
N GLY A 102 -4.65 1.77 -12.68
CA GLY A 102 -4.95 1.27 -14.03
C GLY A 102 -5.35 -0.19 -13.98
N ALA A 103 -5.98 -0.70 -15.04
CA ALA A 103 -6.38 -2.12 -15.07
C ALA A 103 -5.15 -3.04 -14.95
N GLU A 104 -4.02 -2.58 -15.47
CA GLU A 104 -2.71 -3.24 -15.49
C GLU A 104 -1.61 -2.35 -14.86
N GLY A 105 -1.98 -1.39 -14.00
CA GLY A 105 -1.03 -0.49 -13.34
C GLY A 105 -0.37 0.56 -14.25
N GLU A 106 -0.96 0.82 -15.41
CA GLU A 106 -0.41 1.63 -16.49
C GLU A 106 -0.65 3.15 -16.36
N MET A 107 -1.55 3.56 -15.47
CA MET A 107 -1.95 4.96 -15.34
C MET A 107 -0.85 5.79 -14.68
N VAL A 108 -0.50 6.91 -15.32
CA VAL A 108 0.39 7.92 -14.77
C VAL A 108 -0.42 9.13 -14.33
N VAL A 109 -0.21 9.55 -13.08
CA VAL A 109 -0.79 10.76 -12.50
C VAL A 109 0.35 11.63 -12.01
N ASP A 110 0.37 12.89 -12.40
CA ASP A 110 1.33 13.89 -11.94
C ASP A 110 0.57 15.14 -11.52
N SER A 111 0.36 15.29 -10.22
CA SER A 111 -0.32 16.42 -9.61
C SER A 111 0.31 16.76 -8.27
N PRO A 112 0.12 17.99 -7.75
CA PRO A 112 0.69 18.40 -6.47
C PRO A 112 0.30 17.49 -5.29
N GLU A 113 -0.90 16.90 -5.34
CA GLU A 113 -1.44 16.07 -4.26
C GLU A 113 -1.21 14.57 -4.48
N LEU A 114 -1.00 14.12 -5.72
CA LEU A 114 -0.91 12.71 -6.09
C LEU A 114 0.05 12.48 -7.25
N ALA A 115 1.02 11.60 -7.03
CA ALA A 115 1.92 11.09 -8.06
C ALA A 115 1.80 9.55 -8.14
N VAL A 116 1.51 9.04 -9.33
CA VAL A 116 1.39 7.60 -9.62
C VAL A 116 2.16 7.30 -10.92
N PRO A 117 3.00 6.25 -10.98
CA PRO A 117 3.43 5.37 -9.89
C PRO A 117 4.02 6.12 -8.69
N HIS A 118 3.89 5.57 -7.49
CA HIS A 118 4.40 6.23 -6.28
C HIS A 118 5.91 6.51 -6.44
N PRO A 119 6.39 7.76 -6.33
CA PRO A 119 7.75 8.13 -6.76
C PRO A 119 8.88 7.34 -6.11
N LEU A 120 8.70 6.95 -4.84
CA LEU A 120 9.71 6.23 -4.07
C LEU A 120 9.48 4.71 -4.04
N MET A 121 8.54 4.16 -4.82
CA MET A 121 8.22 2.73 -4.74
C MET A 121 9.42 1.84 -5.08
N THR A 122 10.25 2.26 -6.02
CA THR A 122 11.39 1.47 -6.51
C THR A 122 12.57 1.40 -5.54
N GLU A 123 12.56 2.25 -4.51
CA GLU A 123 13.58 2.31 -3.47
C GLU A 123 13.13 1.59 -2.18
N ARG A 124 11.90 1.04 -2.16
CA ARG A 124 11.25 0.52 -0.95
C ARG A 124 10.98 -0.99 -1.05
N PRO A 125 11.82 -1.84 -0.45
CA PRO A 125 11.59 -3.29 -0.40
C PRO A 125 10.24 -3.67 0.20
N PHE A 126 9.81 -2.94 1.23
CA PHE A 126 8.53 -3.15 1.92
C PHE A 126 7.29 -2.74 1.09
N VAL A 127 7.49 -2.11 -0.08
CA VAL A 127 6.44 -1.87 -1.08
C VAL A 127 6.57 -2.88 -2.23
N LEU A 128 7.76 -3.04 -2.80
CA LEU A 128 7.96 -3.88 -3.98
C LEU A 128 7.80 -5.37 -3.72
N THR A 129 8.28 -5.88 -2.59
CA THR A 129 8.14 -7.31 -2.25
C THR A 129 6.68 -7.73 -2.14
N PRO A 130 5.82 -7.07 -1.33
CA PRO A 130 4.40 -7.39 -1.30
C PRO A 130 3.68 -7.08 -2.62
N LEU A 131 4.05 -6.03 -3.36
CA LEU A 131 3.44 -5.76 -4.66
C LEU A 131 3.76 -6.87 -5.68
N ALA A 132 5.00 -7.37 -5.70
CA ALA A 132 5.42 -8.44 -6.60
C ALA A 132 4.68 -9.77 -6.33
N GLU A 133 4.31 -10.03 -5.07
CA GLU A 133 3.52 -11.22 -4.69
C GLU A 133 2.16 -11.27 -5.41
N ILE A 134 1.51 -10.12 -5.59
CA ILE A 134 0.15 -10.06 -6.16
C ILE A 134 0.09 -9.50 -7.58
N ALA A 135 1.16 -8.84 -8.05
CA ALA A 135 1.17 -8.07 -9.29
C ALA A 135 2.55 -8.07 -9.98
N GLY A 136 3.34 -9.14 -9.79
CA GLY A 136 4.71 -9.24 -10.29
C GLY A 136 4.89 -9.05 -11.79
N GLU A 137 3.92 -9.48 -12.60
CA GLU A 137 3.97 -9.38 -14.06
C GLU A 137 3.59 -8.00 -14.61
N LEU A 138 3.05 -7.10 -13.78
CA LEU A 138 2.73 -5.74 -14.24
C LEU A 138 4.01 -5.01 -14.65
N VAL A 139 3.91 -4.19 -15.69
CA VAL A 139 5.03 -3.38 -16.19
C VAL A 139 4.90 -1.97 -15.65
N HIS A 140 5.95 -1.50 -14.95
CA HIS A 140 5.99 -0.13 -14.46
C HIS A 140 5.94 0.87 -15.62
N PRO A 141 4.94 1.76 -15.70
CA PRO A 141 4.63 2.52 -16.92
C PRO A 141 5.73 3.50 -17.34
N VAL A 142 6.57 3.93 -16.40
CA VAL A 142 7.68 4.86 -16.67
C VAL A 142 9.01 4.14 -16.93
N LEU A 143 9.23 2.97 -16.32
CA LEU A 143 10.54 2.29 -16.32
C LEU A 143 10.58 1.12 -17.30
N GLY A 144 9.43 0.64 -17.76
CA GLY A 144 9.34 -0.48 -18.71
C GLY A 144 9.82 -1.82 -18.15
N LYS A 145 9.92 -1.96 -16.83
CA LYS A 145 10.33 -3.19 -16.14
C LYS A 145 9.16 -3.81 -15.40
N THR A 146 9.13 -5.13 -15.27
CA THR A 146 8.12 -5.79 -14.45
C THR A 146 8.32 -5.48 -12.99
N ILE A 147 7.25 -5.52 -12.20
CA ILE A 147 7.34 -5.34 -10.74
C ILE A 147 8.24 -6.41 -10.12
N SER A 148 8.19 -7.66 -10.60
CA SER A 148 9.11 -8.72 -10.17
C SER A 148 10.58 -8.33 -10.40
N THR A 149 10.92 -7.78 -11.58
CA THR A 149 12.28 -7.30 -11.86
C THR A 149 12.67 -6.16 -10.92
N LEU A 150 11.80 -5.17 -10.74
CA LEU A 150 12.07 -4.04 -9.84
C LEU A 150 12.25 -4.50 -8.39
N SER A 151 11.46 -5.47 -7.93
CA SER A 151 11.60 -6.05 -6.59
C SER A 151 12.94 -6.75 -6.40
N LEU A 152 13.42 -7.48 -7.41
CA LEU A 152 14.74 -8.12 -7.36
C LEU A 152 15.87 -7.09 -7.35
N GLU A 153 15.75 -6.01 -8.11
CA GLU A 153 16.74 -4.93 -8.18
C GLU A 153 16.80 -4.10 -6.88
N CYS A 154 15.64 -3.88 -6.24
CA CYS A 154 15.53 -3.17 -4.97
C CYS A 154 16.12 -3.99 -3.80
N GLY A 155 16.03 -5.32 -3.88
CA GLY A 155 16.47 -6.23 -2.84
C GLY A 155 15.43 -6.40 -1.73
N SER A 156 15.80 -7.17 -0.70
CA SER A 156 14.93 -7.55 0.43
C SER A 156 15.56 -7.27 1.79
N GLU A 157 16.53 -6.35 1.84
CA GLU A 157 17.16 -5.97 3.10
C GLU A 157 16.16 -5.27 4.03
N GLY A 158 16.19 -5.64 5.31
CA GLY A 158 15.33 -5.02 6.33
C GLY A 158 13.84 -5.40 6.27
N ILE A 159 13.46 -6.39 5.45
CA ILE A 159 12.08 -6.92 5.43
C ILE A 159 12.01 -8.39 5.86
N GLN A 160 11.00 -8.72 6.66
CA GLN A 160 10.78 -10.06 7.17
C GLN A 160 9.32 -10.44 7.02
N PHE A 161 9.03 -11.63 6.49
CA PHE A 161 7.67 -12.16 6.47
C PHE A 161 7.08 -12.17 7.89
N TYR A 162 5.87 -11.67 8.05
CA TYR A 162 5.17 -11.61 9.32
C TYR A 162 4.01 -12.61 9.38
N CYS A 163 3.00 -12.47 8.52
CA CYS A 163 1.90 -13.44 8.41
C CYS A 163 1.13 -13.31 7.08
N GLN A 164 0.34 -14.33 6.77
CA GLN A 164 -0.71 -14.23 5.75
C GLN A 164 -1.96 -13.61 6.38
N PRO A 165 -2.50 -12.50 5.85
CA PRO A 165 -3.65 -11.86 6.44
C PRO A 165 -4.95 -12.62 6.16
N SER A 166 -5.81 -12.74 7.17
CA SER A 166 -7.10 -13.43 7.07
C SER A 166 -8.18 -12.66 6.31
N TRP A 167 -7.93 -11.42 5.92
CA TRP A 167 -8.97 -10.58 5.30
C TRP A 167 -9.23 -10.89 3.83
N VAL A 168 -8.43 -11.70 3.13
CA VAL A 168 -8.73 -12.08 1.73
C VAL A 168 -9.67 -13.26 1.65
N SER A 169 -9.67 -14.11 2.67
CA SER A 169 -10.57 -15.26 2.81
C SER A 169 -11.97 -14.74 3.11
N GLY A 170 -12.75 -14.53 2.04
CA GLY A 170 -14.18 -14.40 2.15
C GLY A 170 -14.75 -15.72 2.65
N ASP A 171 -14.97 -15.83 3.95
CA ASP A 171 -15.99 -16.70 4.49
C ASP A 171 -17.10 -15.81 5.03
N THR A 172 -18.14 -15.71 4.18
CA THR A 172 -19.59 -15.72 4.48
C THR A 172 -20.07 -15.13 5.80
#